data_AF-A0A351J1T2-F1
#
_entry.id   AF-A0A351J1T2-F1
#
_cell.length_a   1.000
_cell.length_b   1.000
_cell.length_c   1.000
_cell.angle_alpha   90.00
_cell.angle_beta   90.00
_cell.angle_gamma   90.00
#
_symmetry.space_group_name_H-M   'P 1'
#
loop_
_entity.id
_entity.type
_entity.pdbx_description
1 polymer ?
#
loop_
_entity_poly.entity_id
_entity_poly.type
_entity_poly.pdbx_seq_one_letter_code
_entity_poly.pdbx_strand_id
1 'polypeptide(L)'
;KTFEEPPQGVTFILLTTEASALLPTIVSRGALLQTEPLHEEVIFRALQERYPGKNAEELRFASLIAGGSLGFACDIATGGEVLALRQKTMHYL
;
A
#
# COMPACT_ATOMS: atom_id res chain seq x y z
N LYS A 1 3.05 27.83 8.58
CA LYS A 1 3.30 28.90 7.58
C LYS A 1 4.08 28.43 6.35
N THR A 2 5.13 27.61 6.49
CA THR A 2 5.92 27.08 5.36
C THR A 2 5.13 26.29 4.31
N PHE A 3 4.00 25.68 4.71
CA PHE A 3 3.12 24.96 3.79
C PHE A 3 2.21 25.88 2.96
N GLU A 4 1.96 27.09 3.45
CA GLU A 4 1.03 28.03 2.77
C GLU A 4 1.72 28.83 1.67
N GLU A 5 3.04 29.04 1.81
CA GLU A 5 3.92 29.69 0.84
C GLU A 5 5.20 28.85 0.73
N PRO A 6 5.17 27.75 -0.05
CA PRO A 6 6.35 26.93 -0.24
C PRO A 6 7.48 27.76 -0.88
N PRO A 7 8.75 27.57 -0.46
CA PRO A 7 9.87 28.18 -1.16
C PRO A 7 9.90 27.79 -2.64
N GLN A 8 10.43 28.66 -3.50
CA GLN A 8 10.60 28.33 -4.92
C GLN A 8 11.40 27.03 -5.08
N GLY A 9 10.92 26.14 -5.95
CA GLY A 9 11.56 24.86 -6.24
C GLY A 9 11.27 23.75 -5.24
N VAL A 10 10.40 23.96 -4.23
CA VAL A 10 10.02 22.93 -3.27
C VAL A 10 8.66 22.32 -3.64
N THR A 11 8.59 20.99 -3.70
CA THR A 11 7.34 20.25 -3.84
C THR A 11 7.15 19.37 -2.61
N PHE A 12 5.98 19.50 -1.98
CA PHE A 12 5.59 18.66 -0.85
C PHE A 12 4.75 17.47 -1.33
N ILE A 13 5.13 16.27 -0.91
CA ILE A 13 4.32 15.06 -1.05
C ILE A 13 3.94 14.62 0.35
N LEU A 14 2.63 14.63 0.63
CA LEU A 14 2.08 14.17 1.90
C LEU A 14 1.38 12.84 1.66
N LEU A 15 1.67 11.86 2.52
CA LEU A 15 1.03 10.56 2.53
C LEU A 15 0.24 10.41 3.83
N THR A 16 -1.01 9.99 3.72
CA THR A 16 -1.86 9.66 4.87
C THR A 16 -2.79 8.52 4.49
N THR A 17 -3.10 7.66 5.44
CA THR A 17 -4.17 6.65 5.29
C THR A 17 -5.56 7.26 5.55
N GLU A 18 -5.61 8.45 6.15
CA GLU A 18 -6.85 9.15 6.48
C GLU A 18 -6.70 10.66 6.22
N ALA A 19 -7.41 11.16 5.20
CA ALA A 19 -7.34 12.58 4.84
C ALA A 19 -7.99 13.50 5.89
N SER A 20 -9.02 13.02 6.60
CA SER A 20 -9.70 13.77 7.69
C SER A 20 -8.81 14.04 8.89
N ALA A 21 -7.74 13.26 9.08
CA ALA A 21 -6.75 13.50 10.13
C ALA A 21 -5.81 14.68 9.82
N LEU A 22 -5.79 15.17 8.57
CA LEU A 22 -5.01 16.34 8.18
C LEU A 22 -5.79 17.63 8.47
N LEU A 23 -5.05 18.70 8.79
CA LEU A 23 -5.66 20.02 8.96
C LEU A 23 -6.34 20.46 7.66
N PRO A 24 -7.57 21.02 7.71
CA PRO A 24 -8.29 21.44 6.51
C PRO A 24 -7.51 22.43 5.63
N THR A 25 -6.66 23.26 6.25
CA THR A 25 -5.80 24.24 5.57
C THR A 25 -4.65 23.63 4.77
N ILE A 26 -4.24 22.40 5.10
CA ILE A 26 -3.26 21.62 4.33
C ILE A 26 -3.95 21.01 3.11
N VAL A 27 -5.14 20.44 3.31
CA VAL A 27 -5.92 19.79 2.25
C VAL A 27 -6.40 20.80 1.20
N SER A 28 -6.83 21.99 1.61
CA SER A 28 -7.35 23.01 0.68
C SER A 28 -6.29 23.64 -0.24
N ARG A 29 -5.01 23.51 0.09
CA ARG A 29 -3.88 24.10 -0.65
C ARG A 29 -3.10 23.08 -1.51
N GLY A 30 -3.45 21.80 -1.42
CA GLY A 30 -2.81 20.71 -2.17
C GLY A 30 -3.75 20.07 -3.19
N ALA A 31 -3.18 19.37 -4.17
CA ALA A 31 -3.95 18.45 -5.00
C ALA A 31 -4.13 17.13 -4.25
N LEU A 32 -5.37 16.71 -4.03
CA LEU A 32 -5.66 15.41 -3.44
C LEU A 32 -5.57 14.32 -4.53
N LEU A 33 -4.58 13.45 -4.41
CA LEU A 33 -4.49 12.22 -5.21
C LEU A 33 -5.00 11.06 -4.36
N GLN A 34 -6.18 10.53 -4.69
CA GLN A 34 -6.69 9.33 -4.06
C GLN A 34 -6.08 8.10 -4.73
N THR A 35 -5.44 7.25 -3.94
CA THR A 35 -4.94 5.95 -4.38
C THR A 35 -5.94 4.89 -4.02
N GLU A 36 -6.39 4.12 -5.01
CA GLU A 36 -7.27 2.98 -4.79
C GLU A 36 -6.46 1.69 -4.56
N PRO A 37 -6.98 0.73 -3.80
CA PRO A 37 -6.39 -0.59 -3.70
C PRO A 37 -6.23 -1.21 -5.10
N LEU A 38 -5.10 -1.88 -5.34
CA LEU A 38 -4.88 -2.54 -6.62
C LEU A 38 -5.85 -3.73 -6.79
N HIS A 39 -6.32 -3.93 -8.02
CA HIS A 39 -7.05 -5.16 -8.34
C HIS A 39 -6.17 -6.39 -8.15
N GLU A 40 -6.77 -7.49 -7.67
CA GLU A 40 -6.08 -8.77 -7.43
C GLU A 40 -5.25 -9.20 -8.64
N GLU A 41 -5.83 -9.13 -9.84
CA GLU A 41 -5.16 -9.55 -11.08
C GLU A 41 -3.91 -8.72 -11.40
N VAL A 42 -3.90 -7.43 -11.06
CA VAL A 42 -2.72 -6.57 -11.21
C VAL A 42 -1.61 -7.03 -10.26
N ILE A 43 -1.97 -7.36 -9.01
CA ILE A 43 -1.02 -7.88 -8.03
C ILE A 43 -0.50 -9.25 -8.46
N PHE A 44 -1.38 -10.14 -8.90
CA PHE A 44 -1.02 -11.49 -9.34
C PHE A 44 0.02 -11.44 -10.47
N ARG A 45 -0.21 -10.62 -11.51
CA ARG A 45 0.74 -10.44 -12.61
C ARG A 45 2.07 -9.86 -12.13
N ALA A 46 2.03 -8.83 -11.28
CA ALA A 46 3.24 -8.24 -10.71
C ALA A 46 4.03 -9.26 -9.87
N LEU A 47 3.36 -10.17 -9.16
CA LEU A 47 4.01 -11.25 -8.42
C LEU A 47 4.62 -12.31 -9.35
N GLN A 48 3.93 -12.68 -10.44
CA GLN A 48 4.47 -13.61 -11.43
C GLN A 48 5.74 -13.06 -12.09
N GLU A 49 5.75 -11.77 -12.43
CA GLU A 49 6.91 -11.07 -13.00
C GLU A 49 8.09 -11.02 -12.02
N ARG A 50 7.82 -10.75 -10.73
CA ARG A 50 8.86 -10.65 -9.69
C ARG A 50 9.40 -12.00 -9.24
N TYR A 51 8.56 -13.04 -9.26
CA TYR A 51 8.88 -14.36 -8.73
C TYR A 51 8.55 -15.49 -9.73
N PRO A 52 9.19 -15.51 -10.92
CA PRO A 52 8.83 -16.44 -12.01
C PRO A 52 9.03 -17.93 -11.68
N GLY A 53 9.75 -18.25 -10.60
CA GLY A 53 9.95 -19.62 -10.12
C GLY A 53 9.01 -20.08 -9.01
N LYS A 54 8.09 -19.22 -8.54
CA LYS A 54 7.13 -19.59 -7.49
C LYS A 54 5.87 -20.23 -8.08
N ASN A 55 5.22 -21.05 -7.26
CA ASN A 55 3.98 -21.70 -7.65
C ASN A 55 2.88 -20.64 -7.90
N ALA A 56 2.22 -20.73 -9.06
CA ALA A 56 1.16 -19.82 -9.43
C ALA A 56 -0.01 -19.79 -8.42
N GLU A 57 -0.35 -20.92 -7.80
CA GLU A 57 -1.40 -21.00 -6.78
C GLU A 57 -1.02 -20.24 -5.50
N GLU A 58 0.26 -20.33 -5.08
CA GLU A 58 0.77 -19.56 -3.94
C GLU A 58 0.76 -18.05 -4.24
N LEU A 59 1.14 -17.65 -5.45
CA LEU A 59 1.10 -16.25 -5.87
C LEU A 59 -0.35 -15.73 -5.97
N ARG A 60 -1.28 -16.57 -6.43
CA ARG A 60 -2.72 -16.26 -6.48
C ARG A 60 -3.30 -16.08 -5.08
N PHE A 61 -2.92 -16.95 -4.16
CA PHE A 61 -3.29 -16.83 -2.76
C PHE A 61 -2.74 -15.53 -2.15
N ALA A 62 -1.47 -15.22 -2.38
CA ALA A 62 -0.85 -13.99 -1.91
C ALA A 62 -1.54 -12.74 -2.47
N SER A 63 -1.92 -12.71 -3.75
CA SER A 63 -2.65 -11.58 -4.35
C SER A 63 -4.04 -11.37 -3.74
N LEU A 64 -4.74 -12.46 -3.42
CA LEU A 64 -6.08 -12.40 -2.83
C LEU A 64 -6.02 -11.84 -1.39
N ILE A 65 -5.15 -12.41 -0.56
CA ILE A 65 -5.04 -12.02 0.87
C ILE A 65 -4.44 -10.63 1.04
N ALA A 66 -3.69 -10.15 0.04
CA ALA A 66 -3.07 -8.84 0.06
C ALA A 66 -4.06 -7.68 0.09
N GLY A 67 -5.32 -7.88 -0.33
CA GLY A 67 -6.37 -6.86 -0.28
C GLY A 67 -5.99 -5.56 -0.99
N GLY A 68 -5.28 -5.65 -2.11
CA GLY A 68 -4.82 -4.50 -2.89
C GLY A 68 -3.44 -3.94 -2.53
N SER A 69 -2.76 -4.50 -1.51
CA SER A 69 -1.39 -4.11 -1.12
C SER A 69 -0.33 -5.01 -1.77
N LEU A 70 0.30 -4.55 -2.85
CA LEU A 70 1.36 -5.31 -3.55
C LEU A 70 2.56 -5.62 -2.64
N GLY A 71 2.96 -4.69 -1.76
CA GLY A 71 4.06 -4.90 -0.83
C GLY A 71 3.76 -6.07 0.13
N PHE A 72 2.56 -6.06 0.71
CA PHE A 72 2.13 -7.15 1.58
C PHE A 72 1.98 -8.47 0.81
N ALA A 73 1.52 -8.44 -0.44
CA ALA A 73 1.50 -9.61 -1.31
C ALA A 73 2.91 -10.21 -1.52
N CYS A 74 3.92 -9.35 -1.70
CA CYS A 74 5.31 -9.78 -1.82
C CYS A 74 5.83 -10.42 -0.52
N ASP A 75 5.47 -9.87 0.64
CA ASP A 75 5.84 -10.44 1.94
C ASP A 75 5.24 -11.84 2.12
N ILE A 76 3.95 -12.02 1.80
CA ILE A 76 3.30 -13.34 1.83
C ILE A 76 4.01 -14.29 0.85
N ALA A 77 4.22 -13.85 -0.39
CA ALA A 77 4.82 -14.67 -1.43
C ALA A 77 6.23 -15.13 -1.04
N THR A 78 6.99 -14.33 -0.28
CA THR A 78 8.37 -14.65 0.14
C THR A 78 8.47 -15.30 1.52
N GLY A 79 7.36 -15.47 2.23
CA GLY A 79 7.34 -16.05 3.59
C GLY A 79 7.81 -15.07 4.68
N GLY A 80 7.64 -13.78 4.45
CA GLY A 80 8.07 -12.70 5.36
C GLY A 80 7.30 -12.62 6.68
N GLU A 81 7.91 -11.98 7.68
CA GLU A 81 7.44 -11.89 9.07
C GLU A 81 6.06 -11.24 9.23
N VAL A 82 5.63 -10.42 8.26
CA VAL A 82 4.34 -9.71 8.29
C VAL A 82 3.15 -10.69 8.34
N LEU A 83 3.27 -11.87 7.73
CA LEU A 83 2.25 -12.93 7.82
C LEU A 83 2.09 -13.44 9.27
N ALA A 84 3.20 -13.62 9.99
CA ALA A 84 3.21 -14.08 11.38
C ALA A 84 2.61 -13.03 12.33
N LEU A 85 2.86 -11.74 12.07
CA LEU A 85 2.29 -10.65 12.85
C LEU A 85 0.76 -10.57 12.64
N ARG A 86 0.28 -10.68 11.40
CA ARG A 86 -1.16 -10.65 11.10
C ARG A 86 -1.92 -11.86 11.65
N GLN A 87 -1.36 -13.08 11.58
CA GLN A 87 -1.96 -14.26 12.20
C GLN A 87 -2.10 -14.11 13.71
N LYS A 88 -1.09 -13.54 14.38
CA LYS A 88 -1.19 -13.20 15.80
C LYS A 88 -2.33 -12.22 16.06
N THR A 89 -2.46 -11.16 15.26
CA THR A 89 -3.53 -10.15 15.46
C THR A 89 -4.93 -10.71 15.17
N MET A 90 -5.08 -11.56 14.13
CA MET A 90 -6.35 -12.21 13.78
C MET A 90 -6.79 -13.27 14.80
N HIS A 91 -5.87 -13.83 15.59
CA HIS A 91 -6.19 -14.73 16.70
C HIS A 91 -6.80 -13.99 17.91
N TYR A 92 -6.68 -12.65 17.97
CA TYR A 92 -7.24 -11.82 19.04
C TYR A 92 -8.56 -11.12 18.67
N LEU A 93 -9.15 -11.47 17.51
CA LEU A 93 -10.49 -11.04 17.07
C LEU A 93 -11.43 -12.25 17.03
#